data_AF-A0A970CAZ7-F1
#
_entry.id   AF-A0A970CAZ7-F1
#
_cell.length_a   1.000
_cell.length_b   1.000
_cell.length_c   1.000
_cell.angle_alpha   90.00
_cell.angle_beta   90.00
_cell.angle_gamma   90.00
#
_symmetry.space_group_name_H-M   'P 1'
#
loop_
_entity.id
_entity.type
_entity.pdbx_description
1 polymer ?
#
loop_
_entity_poly.entity_id
_entity_poly.type
_entity_poly.pdbx_seq_one_letter_code
_entity_poly.pdbx_strand_id
1 'polypeptide(L)' 'MLENVTIRLTAKSNHVPLWAIAKAINVSEATFTRMLRNKLSNDDTQIIMSVIHKLASTQQK' A
#
# COMPACT_ATOMS: atom_id res chain seq x y z
N MET A 1 6.73 13.21 -11.37
CA MET A 1 6.65 13.12 -9.90
C MET A 1 5.95 11.82 -9.54
N LEU A 2 6.45 11.06 -8.56
CA LEU A 2 5.73 9.91 -8.02
C LEU A 2 4.55 10.44 -7.20
N GLU A 3 3.34 10.35 -7.73
CA GLU A 3 2.13 10.57 -6.94
C GLU A 3 2.07 9.42 -5.88
N ASN A 4 1.64 9.69 -4.65
CA ASN A 4 1.48 8.68 -3.58
C ASN A 4 2.77 8.11 -2.96
N VAL A 5 3.85 8.89 -2.93
CA VAL A 5 5.07 8.57 -2.15
C VAL A 5 4.74 8.24 -0.69
N THR A 6 3.71 8.87 -0.11
CA THR A 6 3.26 8.62 1.27
C THR A 6 2.91 7.16 1.51
N ILE A 7 2.23 6.48 0.58
CA ILE A 7 1.88 5.05 0.72
C ILE A 7 3.15 4.19 0.79
N ARG A 8 4.14 4.48 -0.06
CA ARG A 8 5.42 3.78 -0.07
C ARG A 8 6.21 4.01 1.22
N LEU A 9 6.22 5.25 1.71
CA LEU A 9 6.87 5.60 2.97
C LEU A 9 6.19 4.92 4.16
N THR A 10 4.86 4.93 4.24
CA THR A 10 4.11 4.28 5.32
C THR A 10 4.34 2.77 5.29
N ALA A 11 4.28 2.13 4.12
CA ALA A 11 4.56 0.70 3.98
C ALA A 11 5.98 0.37 4.45
N LYS A 12 6.98 1.16 4.01
CA LYS A 12 8.39 1.00 4.42
C LYS A 12 8.58 1.20 5.93
N SER A 13 7.96 2.24 6.50
CA SER A 13 8.05 2.55 7.93
C SER A 13 7.44 1.45 8.80
N ASN A 14 6.41 0.77 8.31
CA ASN A 14 5.74 -0.33 9.00
C ASN A 14 6.36 -1.70 8.66
N HIS A 15 7.46 -1.75 7.91
CA HIS A 15 8.08 -2.98 7.43
C HIS A 15 7.11 -3.90 6.64
N VAL A 16 6.07 -3.32 6.03
CA VAL A 16 5.08 -4.06 5.25
C VAL A 16 5.52 -4.08 3.78
N PRO A 17 5.74 -5.26 3.18
CA PRO A 17 6.13 -5.34 1.79
C PRO A 17 4.95 -5.04 0.85
N LEU A 18 5.24 -4.42 -0.30
CA LEU A 18 4.20 -4.00 -1.26
C LEU A 18 3.39 -5.18 -1.81
N TRP A 19 4.00 -6.36 -1.97
CA TRP A 19 3.30 -7.57 -2.39
C TRP A 19 2.21 -8.01 -1.39
N ALA A 20 2.41 -7.79 -0.09
CA ALA A 20 1.43 -8.16 0.93
C ALA A 20 0.21 -7.25 0.90
N ILE A 21 0.45 -5.95 0.66
CA ILE A 21 -0.62 -4.96 0.46
C ILE A 21 -1.40 -5.30 -0.81
N ALA A 22 -0.70 -5.57 -1.91
CA ALA A 22 -1.30 -5.95 -3.19
C ALA A 22 -2.17 -7.20 -3.05
N LYS A 23 -1.69 -8.22 -2.33
CA LYS A 23 -2.45 -9.44 -2.02
C LYS A 23 -3.72 -9.14 -1.21
N ALA A 24 -3.65 -8.24 -0.24
CA ALA A 24 -4.80 -7.87 0.60
C ALA A 24 -5.88 -7.10 -0.17
N ILE A 25 -5.52 -6.33 -1.20
CA ILE A 25 -6.48 -5.64 -2.10
C ILE A 25 -6.81 -6.46 -3.36
N ASN A 26 -6.37 -7.72 -3.42
CA ASN A 26 -6.62 -8.65 -4.53
C ASN A 26 -6.12 -8.15 -5.89
N VAL A 27 -4.94 -7.53 -5.93
CA VAL A 27 -4.26 -7.11 -7.16
C VAL A 27 -2.84 -7.67 -7.22
N SER A 28 -2.26 -7.74 -8.42
CA SER A 28 -0.85 -8.11 -8.57
C SER A 28 0.07 -6.97 -8.08
N GLU A 29 1.28 -7.30 -7.62
CA GLU A 29 2.28 -6.30 -7.22
C GLU A 29 2.63 -5.34 -8.38
N ALA A 30 2.66 -5.84 -9.62
CA ALA A 30 2.86 -5.03 -10.82
C ALA A 30 1.71 -4.04 -11.04
N THR A 31 0.47 -4.48 -10.83
CA THR A 31 -0.72 -3.61 -10.88
C THR A 31 -0.64 -2.55 -9.79
N PHE A 32 -0.33 -2.95 -8.55
CA PHE A 32 -0.25 -2.03 -7.41
C PHE A 32 0.85 -0.97 -7.61
N THR A 33 2.04 -1.38 -8.03
CA THR A 33 3.14 -0.45 -8.31
C THR A 33 2.82 0.49 -9.47
N ARG A 34 2.02 0.07 -10.46
CA ARG A 34 1.49 0.93 -11.52
C ARG A 34 0.43 1.91 -11.02
N MET A 35 -0.47 1.47 -10.14
CA MET A 35 -1.47 2.33 -9.49
C MET A 35 -0.79 3.45 -8.70
N LEU A 36 0.27 3.13 -7.95
CA LEU A 36 1.09 4.10 -7.21
C LEU A 36 1.90 5.07 -8.10
N ARG A 37 1.86 4.97 -9.43
CA ARG A 37 2.46 5.97 -10.32
C ARG A 37 1.45 7.00 -10.81
N ASN A 38 0.16 6.72 -10.68
CA ASN A 38 -0.94 7.59 -11.10
C ASN A 38 -1.62 8.19 -9.87
N LYS A 39 -2.37 9.28 -10.05
CA LYS A 39 -3.19 9.85 -8.99
C LYS A 39 -4.24 8.82 -8.57
N LEU A 40 -4.10 8.28 -7.36
CA LEU A 40 -5.12 7.40 -6.78
C LEU A 40 -6.27 8.28 -6.28
N SER A 41 -7.50 7.78 -6.39
CA SER A 41 -8.63 8.42 -5.72
C SER A 41 -8.42 8.41 -4.21
N ASN A 42 -9.01 9.37 -3.51
CA ASN A 42 -8.93 9.46 -2.05
C ASN A 42 -9.43 8.16 -1.39
N ASP A 43 -10.46 7.54 -1.95
CA ASP A 43 -11.04 6.28 -1.44
C ASP A 43 -10.05 5.12 -1.50
N ASP A 44 -9.38 4.92 -2.64
CA ASP A 44 -8.36 3.87 -2.80
C ASP A 44 -7.18 4.09 -1.84
N THR A 45 -6.77 5.36 -1.66
CA THR A 45 -5.70 5.72 -0.73
C THR A 45 -6.04 5.34 0.70
N GLN A 46 -7.29 5.59 1.14
CA GLN A 46 -7.73 5.21 2.49
C GLN A 46 -7.80 3.69 2.68
N ILE A 47 -8.29 2.95 1.69
CA ILE A 47 -8.31 1.48 1.72
C ILE A 47 -6.88 0.95 1.88
N ILE A 48 -5.94 1.45 1.07
CA ILE A 48 -4.54 1.01 1.11
C ILE A 48 -3.89 1.33 2.46
N MET A 49 -4.11 2.53 3.01
CA MET A 49 -3.60 2.91 4.33
C MET A 49 -4.16 1.99 5.43
N SER A 50 -5.46 1.71 5.41
CA SER A 50 -6.11 0.80 6.36
C SER A 50 -5.52 -0.61 6.29
N VAL A 51 -5.28 -1.13 5.08
CA VAL A 51 -4.61 -2.42 4.86
C VAL A 51 -3.20 -2.42 5.42
N ILE A 52 -2.41 -1.35 5.20
CA ILE A 52 -1.05 -1.23 5.76
C ILE A 52 -1.09 -1.32 7.28
N HIS A 53 -1.98 -0.58 7.94
CA HIS A 53 -2.11 -0.62 9.41
C HIS A 53 -2.50 -2.02 9.92
N LYS A 54 -3.39 -2.71 9.22
CA LYS A 54 -3.82 -4.07 9.56
C LYS A 54 -2.68 -5.10 9.39
N LEU A 55 -1.89 -4.97 8.33
CA LEU A 55 -0.72 -5.84 8.10
C LEU A 55 0.41 -5.53 9.09
N ALA A 56 0.64 -4.25 9.41
CA ALA A 56 1.64 -3.82 10.37
C ALA A 56 1.40 -4.40 11.77
N SER A 57 0.14 -4.44 12.21
CA SER A 57 -0.26 -5.03 13.48
C SER A 57 -0.18 -6.56 13.50
N THR A 58 -0.24 -7.21 12.34
CA THR A 58 -0.08 -8.68 12.21
C THR A 58 1.39 -9.10 12.14
N GLN A 59 2.25 -8.27 11.56
CA GLN A 59 3.69 -8.54 11.37
C GLN A 59 4.55 -8.29 12.63
N GLN A 60 4.02 -7.61 13.65
CA GLN A 60 4.73 -7.30 14.91
C GLN A 60 4.57 -8.38 15.99
N LYS A 61 4.03 -9.57 15.64
CA LYS A 61 3.71 -10.63 16.61
C LYS A 61 4.51 -11.91 16.35
#